data_AF-A0A6P8H868-F1
#
_entry.id   AF-A0A6P8H868-F1
#
_cell.length_a   1.000
_cell.length_b   1.000
_cell.length_c   1.000
_cell.angle_alpha   90.00
_cell.angle_beta   90.00
_cell.angle_gamma   90.00
#
_symmetry.space_group_name_H-M   'P 1'
#
loop_
_entity.id
_entity.type
_entity.pdbx_description
1 polymer ?
#
loop_
_entity_poly.entity_id
_entity_poly.type
_entity_poly.pdbx_seq_one_letter_code
_entity_poly.pdbx_strand_id
1 'polypeptide(L)'
;MTKGDMPTQQNTIQMPGEDILLSQAAVLPGGFDKSRHPVIILPPSQYPNLFQLRKKDVLQLLRYLTHLSRVWFSSQGIAVLADLTSADQEVVSLVLGLIHKLQASVGKIKVLYLILPENRSTKKHLAKEIQKLQKEGACHFQITLLRNTSDLQTYIDQSQLLAYFGGTLAYNHKAWVKLQMRLEDLDKLVENILAQLPQTLEKLNSLQRQVTSSLRANEDVKVQQVETKKSLIRKDLYLDEALKEADALLEYMNNPHLDGFFSLMSRQAVFKPMMSGVPLNYTKLLKAKRKLDNATKDCEVGLGTEGELPNVVLLENEMKKIISWIDLKGRSYLNSQTDVPETLREAQHLPIKFDREIYKQAKYAGWFFQTS
;
A
#
# COMPACT_ATOMS: atom_id res chain seq x y z
N MET A 1 10.26 -28.34 -31.53
CA MET A 1 9.39 -27.22 -31.12
C MET A 1 8.55 -27.68 -29.94
N THR A 2 9.05 -27.45 -28.73
CA THR A 2 8.37 -27.77 -27.47
C THR A 2 7.48 -26.59 -27.08
N LYS A 3 6.19 -26.87 -26.84
CA LYS A 3 5.21 -25.90 -26.33
C LYS A 3 5.70 -25.41 -24.97
N GLY A 4 5.93 -24.10 -24.86
CA GLY A 4 6.31 -23.44 -23.63
C GLY A 4 5.19 -23.54 -22.60
N ASP A 5 5.56 -24.00 -21.41
CA ASP A 5 4.75 -23.90 -20.22
C ASP A 5 4.46 -22.42 -19.93
N MET A 6 3.18 -22.06 -20.01
CA MET A 6 2.65 -20.81 -19.49
C MET A 6 2.80 -20.83 -17.96
N PRO A 7 3.31 -19.77 -17.32
CA PRO A 7 3.33 -19.68 -15.87
C PRO A 7 1.89 -19.71 -15.36
N THR A 8 1.59 -20.72 -14.55
CA THR A 8 0.31 -20.89 -13.86
C THR A 8 0.04 -19.65 -13.02
N GLN A 9 -1.12 -19.02 -13.21
CA GLN A 9 -1.61 -17.95 -12.34
C GLN A 9 -1.44 -18.38 -10.88
N GLN A 10 -0.59 -17.68 -10.13
CA GLN A 10 -0.57 -17.81 -8.68
C GLN A 10 -1.96 -17.38 -8.20
N ASN A 11 -2.78 -18.34 -7.77
CA ASN A 11 -4.05 -18.06 -7.12
C ASN A 11 -3.76 -17.21 -5.88
N THR A 12 -3.89 -15.89 -5.98
CA THR A 12 -3.83 -14.97 -4.85
C THR A 12 -4.94 -15.40 -3.88
N ILE A 13 -4.56 -15.78 -2.67
CA ILE A 13 -5.51 -16.24 -1.66
C ILE A 13 -6.30 -15.02 -1.20
N GLN A 14 -7.57 -14.94 -1.60
CA GLN A 14 -8.45 -13.84 -1.24
C GLN A 14 -9.15 -14.11 0.10
N MET A 15 -9.20 -13.08 0.95
CA MET A 15 -10.00 -13.07 2.17
C MET A 15 -11.47 -13.43 1.84
N PRO A 16 -12.11 -14.35 2.61
CA PRO A 16 -13.54 -14.62 2.49
C PRO A 16 -14.40 -13.38 2.79
N GLY A 17 -15.68 -13.43 2.40
CA GLY A 17 -16.66 -12.42 2.80
C GLY A 17 -16.76 -12.28 4.33
N GLU A 18 -17.10 -11.10 4.81
CA GLU A 18 -17.24 -10.81 6.25
C GLU A 18 -18.26 -11.73 6.92
N ASP A 19 -19.35 -12.05 6.24
CA ASP A 19 -20.37 -13.02 6.69
C ASP A 19 -19.78 -14.40 6.95
N ILE A 20 -18.91 -14.86 6.05
CA ILE A 20 -18.21 -16.15 6.18
C ILE A 20 -17.19 -16.11 7.31
N LEU A 21 -16.47 -15.01 7.47
CA LEU A 21 -15.54 -14.83 8.60
C LEU A 21 -16.31 -14.87 9.92
N LEU A 22 -17.36 -14.05 10.06
CA LEU A 22 -18.17 -13.94 11.28
C LEU A 22 -18.96 -15.21 11.62
N SER A 23 -19.15 -16.12 10.66
CA SER A 23 -19.79 -17.42 10.90
C SER A 23 -19.02 -18.30 11.91
N GLN A 24 -17.73 -18.02 12.12
CA GLN A 24 -16.87 -18.80 13.01
C GLN A 24 -16.80 -20.30 12.64
N ALA A 25 -17.06 -20.65 11.38
CA ALA A 25 -17.00 -22.02 10.86
C ALA A 25 -15.63 -22.69 11.11
N ALA A 26 -14.56 -21.90 11.12
CA ALA A 26 -13.23 -22.28 11.58
C ALA A 26 -12.52 -21.06 12.18
N VAL A 27 -11.61 -21.30 13.12
CA VAL A 27 -10.85 -20.23 13.79
C VAL A 27 -9.36 -20.58 13.88
N LEU A 28 -8.52 -19.54 13.83
CA LEU A 28 -7.08 -19.61 14.09
C LEU A 28 -6.78 -18.73 15.31
N PRO A 29 -6.85 -19.26 16.54
CA PRO A 29 -6.76 -18.46 17.77
C PRO A 29 -5.32 -18.17 18.21
N GLY A 30 -4.32 -18.66 17.47
CA GLY A 30 -2.89 -18.44 17.74
C GLY A 30 -2.25 -19.46 18.68
N GLY A 31 -2.99 -20.51 19.05
CA GLY A 31 -2.45 -21.66 19.77
C GLY A 31 -1.63 -22.59 18.88
N PHE A 32 -0.68 -23.29 19.50
CA PHE A 32 0.19 -24.27 18.85
C PHE A 32 0.11 -25.64 19.53
N ASP A 33 0.26 -26.71 18.76
CA ASP A 33 0.57 -28.02 19.33
C ASP A 33 2.02 -28.06 19.87
N LYS A 34 2.36 -29.11 20.63
CA LYS A 34 3.71 -29.31 21.17
C LYS A 34 4.78 -29.50 20.08
N SER A 35 4.37 -29.85 18.86
CA SER A 35 5.23 -29.92 17.68
C SER A 35 5.35 -28.59 16.94
N ARG A 36 4.83 -27.50 17.51
CA ARG A 36 4.90 -26.12 17.01
C ARG A 36 4.12 -25.89 15.71
N HIS A 37 3.09 -26.68 15.43
CA HIS A 37 2.14 -26.41 14.36
C HIS A 37 1.02 -25.47 14.88
N PRO A 38 0.72 -24.36 14.20
CA PRO A 38 -0.48 -23.56 14.48
C PRO A 38 -1.74 -24.41 14.36
N VAL A 39 -2.66 -24.24 15.31
CA VAL A 39 -3.88 -25.04 15.40
C VAL A 39 -5.06 -24.28 14.80
N ILE A 40 -5.62 -24.81 13.71
CA ILE A 40 -6.92 -24.40 13.19
C ILE A 40 -7.99 -25.25 13.88
N ILE A 41 -9.02 -24.61 14.40
CA ILE A 41 -10.09 -25.26 15.17
C ILE A 41 -11.40 -25.15 14.39
N LEU A 42 -12.14 -26.25 14.29
CA LEU A 42 -13.54 -26.25 13.86
C LEU A 42 -14.43 -26.29 15.11
N PRO A 43 -15.05 -25.18 15.53
CA PRO A 43 -15.77 -25.12 16.79
C PRO A 43 -17.04 -26.00 16.76
N PRO A 44 -17.24 -26.90 17.74
CA PRO A 44 -18.38 -27.82 17.73
C PRO A 44 -19.73 -27.10 17.77
N SER A 45 -19.82 -25.94 18.43
CA SER A 45 -21.03 -25.12 18.48
C SER A 45 -21.45 -24.57 17.11
N GLN A 46 -20.58 -24.61 16.11
CA GLN A 46 -20.85 -24.08 14.76
C GLN A 46 -21.19 -25.17 13.75
N TYR A 47 -21.20 -26.46 14.13
CA TYR A 47 -21.50 -27.55 13.19
C TYR A 47 -22.88 -27.45 12.52
N PRO A 48 -23.97 -27.06 13.21
CA PRO A 48 -25.25 -26.82 12.54
C PRO A 48 -25.15 -25.74 11.45
N ASN A 49 -24.35 -24.70 11.70
CA ASN A 49 -24.15 -23.59 10.76
C ASN A 49 -23.30 -24.01 9.55
N LEU A 50 -22.41 -25.00 9.68
CA LEU A 50 -21.62 -25.50 8.56
C LEU A 50 -22.48 -26.02 7.40
N PHE A 51 -23.68 -26.55 7.68
CA PHE A 51 -24.61 -27.02 6.65
C PHE A 51 -25.35 -25.89 5.93
N GLN A 52 -25.49 -24.74 6.58
CA GLN A 52 -26.12 -23.55 5.99
C GLN A 52 -25.17 -22.82 5.04
N LEU A 53 -23.86 -22.96 5.29
CA LEU A 53 -22.82 -22.37 4.45
C LEU A 53 -22.53 -23.24 3.23
N ARG A 54 -22.16 -22.59 2.11
CA ARG A 54 -21.72 -23.34 0.93
C ARG A 54 -20.36 -23.96 1.22
N LYS A 55 -20.18 -25.25 0.92
CA LYS A 55 -18.92 -25.98 1.13
C LYS A 55 -17.69 -25.27 0.53
N LYS A 56 -17.86 -24.57 -0.60
CA LYS A 56 -16.79 -23.81 -1.25
C LYS A 56 -16.31 -22.61 -0.40
N ASP A 57 -17.22 -21.96 0.33
CA ASP A 57 -16.92 -20.78 1.15
C ASP A 57 -16.18 -21.20 2.42
N VAL A 58 -16.63 -22.30 3.06
CA VAL A 58 -15.92 -22.90 4.20
C VAL A 58 -14.51 -23.35 3.79
N LEU A 59 -14.38 -23.94 2.60
CA LEU A 59 -13.06 -24.34 2.07
C LEU A 59 -12.18 -23.12 1.76
N GLN A 60 -12.75 -22.01 1.26
CA GLN A 60 -12.03 -20.75 1.09
C GLN A 60 -11.55 -20.20 2.44
N LEU A 61 -12.40 -20.21 3.46
CA LEU A 61 -12.03 -19.81 4.82
C LEU A 61 -10.87 -20.65 5.34
N LEU A 62 -10.92 -21.98 5.23
CA LEU A 62 -9.84 -22.85 5.69
C LEU A 62 -8.53 -22.61 4.94
N ARG A 63 -8.58 -22.37 3.61
CA ARG A 63 -7.41 -22.00 2.81
C ARG A 63 -6.82 -20.67 3.26
N TYR A 64 -7.68 -19.69 3.53
CA TYR A 64 -7.29 -18.38 4.04
C TYR A 64 -6.63 -18.48 5.41
N LEU A 65 -7.23 -19.18 6.38
CA LEU A 65 -6.61 -19.42 7.69
C LEU A 65 -5.27 -20.18 7.57
N THR A 66 -5.17 -21.14 6.63
CA THR A 66 -3.92 -21.82 6.33
C THR A 66 -2.88 -20.85 5.76
N HIS A 67 -3.27 -19.92 4.90
CA HIS A 67 -2.39 -18.86 4.41
C HIS A 67 -1.89 -17.97 5.54
N LEU A 68 -2.80 -17.48 6.38
CA LEU A 68 -2.47 -16.66 7.55
C LEU A 68 -1.51 -17.38 8.49
N SER A 69 -1.69 -18.68 8.73
CA SER A 69 -0.75 -19.44 9.56
C SER A 69 0.69 -19.45 9.03
N ARG A 70 0.87 -19.36 7.70
CA ARG A 70 2.19 -19.26 7.07
C ARG A 70 2.74 -17.84 7.22
N VAL A 71 1.91 -16.84 6.96
CA VAL A 71 2.31 -15.42 7.03
C VAL A 71 2.67 -15.03 8.47
N TRP A 72 1.85 -15.40 9.44
CA TRP A 72 1.98 -14.97 10.83
C TRP A 72 3.00 -15.77 11.63
N PHE A 73 3.14 -17.06 11.35
CA PHE A 73 3.95 -17.97 12.17
C PHE A 73 5.12 -18.58 11.41
N SER A 74 5.33 -18.21 10.14
CA SER A 74 6.33 -18.82 9.25
C SER A 74 6.25 -20.36 9.21
N SER A 75 5.06 -20.92 9.46
CA SER A 75 4.90 -22.35 9.63
C SER A 75 4.88 -23.08 8.28
N GLN A 76 5.52 -24.25 8.24
CA GLN A 76 5.47 -25.15 7.08
C GLN A 76 4.29 -26.13 7.12
N GLY A 77 3.47 -26.09 8.16
CA GLY A 77 2.34 -26.99 8.34
C GLY A 77 1.36 -26.52 9.41
N ILE A 78 0.19 -27.14 9.45
CA ILE A 78 -0.85 -26.83 10.43
C ILE A 78 -1.34 -28.10 11.12
N ALA A 79 -1.84 -27.91 12.34
CA ALA A 79 -2.69 -28.87 13.01
C ALA A 79 -4.15 -28.46 12.83
N VAL A 80 -5.04 -29.44 12.69
CA VAL A 80 -6.49 -29.22 12.70
C VAL A 80 -7.09 -29.92 13.91
N LEU A 81 -7.94 -29.24 14.65
CA LEU A 81 -8.67 -29.77 15.82
C LEU A 81 -10.17 -29.73 15.56
N ALA A 82 -10.83 -30.88 15.66
CA ALA A 82 -12.28 -31.00 15.60
C ALA A 82 -12.80 -31.84 16.78
N ASP A 83 -13.85 -31.34 17.42
CA ASP A 83 -14.53 -32.00 18.52
C ASP A 83 -15.80 -32.66 18.01
N LEU A 84 -15.80 -33.98 17.85
CA LEU A 84 -16.94 -34.72 17.33
C LEU A 84 -17.78 -35.35 18.45
N THR A 85 -17.58 -34.99 19.72
CA THR A 85 -18.27 -35.59 20.88
C THR A 85 -19.78 -35.64 20.69
N SER A 86 -20.40 -34.53 20.28
CA SER A 86 -21.84 -34.40 20.03
C SER A 86 -22.24 -34.47 18.55
N ALA A 87 -21.32 -34.86 17.65
CA ALA A 87 -21.59 -34.92 16.22
C ALA A 87 -22.43 -36.13 15.80
N ASP A 88 -23.23 -35.96 14.75
CA ASP A 88 -23.87 -37.06 14.03
C ASP A 88 -23.02 -37.54 12.83
N GLN A 89 -23.52 -38.51 12.08
CA GLN A 89 -22.81 -39.08 10.93
C GLN A 89 -22.65 -38.08 9.78
N GLU A 90 -23.57 -37.14 9.62
CA GLU A 90 -23.54 -36.13 8.56
C GLU A 90 -22.44 -35.11 8.85
N VAL A 91 -22.35 -34.64 10.09
CA VAL A 91 -21.29 -33.73 10.58
C VAL A 91 -19.92 -34.38 10.40
N VAL A 92 -19.77 -35.64 10.82
CA VAL A 92 -18.51 -36.39 10.63
C VAL A 92 -18.10 -36.41 9.16
N SER A 93 -19.03 -36.75 8.26
CA SER A 93 -18.76 -36.83 6.83
C SER A 93 -18.41 -35.46 6.24
N LEU A 94 -19.08 -34.40 6.70
CA LEU A 94 -18.81 -33.03 6.29
C LEU A 94 -17.41 -32.57 6.72
N VAL A 95 -17.08 -32.73 8.01
CA VAL A 95 -15.80 -32.32 8.59
C VAL A 95 -14.64 -33.04 7.91
N LEU A 96 -14.70 -34.37 7.80
CA LEU A 96 -13.65 -35.15 7.13
C LEU A 96 -13.55 -34.79 5.64
N GLY A 97 -14.68 -34.57 4.96
CA GLY A 97 -14.70 -34.13 3.57
C GLY A 97 -14.06 -32.75 3.36
N LEU A 98 -14.28 -31.80 4.27
CA LEU A 98 -13.64 -30.48 4.24
C LEU A 98 -12.13 -30.57 4.47
N ILE A 99 -11.71 -31.35 5.46
CA ILE A 99 -10.28 -31.56 5.79
C ILE A 99 -9.56 -32.25 4.63
N HIS A 100 -10.16 -33.27 4.04
CA HIS A 100 -9.61 -33.95 2.87
C HIS A 100 -9.43 -32.99 1.69
N LYS A 101 -10.47 -32.21 1.36
CA LYS A 101 -10.40 -31.19 0.28
C LYS A 101 -9.38 -30.10 0.58
N LEU A 102 -9.26 -29.68 1.84
CA LEU A 102 -8.24 -28.73 2.26
C LEU A 102 -6.87 -29.33 2.00
N GLN A 103 -6.60 -30.56 2.47
CA GLN A 103 -5.32 -31.22 2.27
C GLN A 103 -4.97 -31.37 0.79
N ALA A 104 -5.91 -31.82 -0.05
CA ALA A 104 -5.71 -31.93 -1.49
C ALA A 104 -5.40 -30.56 -2.14
N SER A 105 -5.91 -29.47 -1.56
CA SER A 105 -5.71 -28.12 -2.09
C SER A 105 -4.44 -27.43 -1.61
N VAL A 106 -4.03 -27.61 -0.36
CA VAL A 106 -2.90 -26.84 0.23
C VAL A 106 -1.70 -27.72 0.59
N GLY A 107 -1.91 -29.01 0.85
CA GLY A 107 -0.86 -29.97 1.19
C GLY A 107 -0.08 -29.65 2.48
N LYS A 108 -0.71 -29.03 3.47
CA LYS A 108 -0.04 -28.52 4.69
C LYS A 108 -0.56 -29.07 6.01
N ILE A 109 -1.60 -29.89 6.00
CA ILE A 109 -2.05 -30.53 7.24
C ILE A 109 -0.98 -31.52 7.66
N LYS A 110 -0.51 -31.40 8.91
CA LYS A 110 0.48 -32.30 9.52
C LYS A 110 -0.18 -33.27 10.48
N VAL A 111 -1.13 -32.77 11.28
CA VAL A 111 -1.88 -33.55 12.25
C VAL A 111 -3.35 -33.13 12.24
N LEU A 112 -4.23 -34.11 12.34
CA LEU A 112 -5.65 -33.95 12.64
C LEU A 112 -5.95 -34.56 14.01
N TYR A 113 -6.33 -33.72 14.97
CA TYR A 113 -6.82 -34.14 16.28
C TYR A 113 -8.35 -34.24 16.25
N LEU A 114 -8.87 -35.44 16.56
CA LEU A 114 -10.30 -35.71 16.62
C LEU A 114 -10.69 -36.17 18.02
N ILE A 115 -11.55 -35.40 18.70
CA ILE A 115 -12.24 -35.89 19.89
C ILE A 115 -13.40 -36.77 19.41
N LEU A 116 -13.44 -38.01 19.91
CA LEU A 116 -14.32 -39.05 19.38
C LEU A 116 -15.80 -38.78 19.73
N PRO A 117 -16.74 -39.16 18.85
CA PRO A 117 -18.17 -39.16 19.17
C PRO A 117 -18.51 -40.09 20.33
N GLU A 118 -19.45 -39.68 21.16
CA GLU A 118 -20.02 -40.54 22.21
C GLU A 118 -20.91 -41.64 21.61
N ASN A 119 -21.67 -41.31 20.56
CA ASN A 119 -22.57 -42.26 19.91
C ASN A 119 -21.77 -43.38 19.23
N ARG A 120 -22.03 -44.64 19.64
CA ARG A 120 -21.33 -45.82 19.12
C ARG A 120 -21.49 -46.01 17.61
N SER A 121 -22.64 -45.66 17.04
CA SER A 121 -22.87 -45.77 15.59
C SER A 121 -22.06 -44.72 14.83
N THR A 122 -22.05 -43.47 15.30
CA THR A 122 -21.24 -42.39 14.72
C THR A 122 -19.75 -42.68 14.86
N LYS A 123 -19.31 -43.23 15.98
CA LYS A 123 -17.91 -43.65 16.18
C LYS A 123 -17.48 -44.74 15.19
N LYS A 124 -18.34 -45.73 14.93
CA LYS A 124 -18.10 -46.75 13.88
C LYS A 124 -18.07 -46.14 12.49
N HIS A 125 -18.96 -45.18 12.21
CA HIS A 125 -18.99 -44.44 10.94
C HIS A 125 -17.70 -43.65 10.71
N LEU A 126 -17.25 -42.90 11.72
CA LEU A 126 -15.98 -42.17 11.71
C LEU A 126 -14.78 -43.08 11.37
N ALA A 127 -14.70 -44.26 12.01
CA ALA A 127 -13.62 -45.20 11.75
C ALA A 127 -13.62 -45.71 10.30
N LYS A 128 -14.81 -45.95 9.72
CA LYS A 128 -14.95 -46.37 8.31
C LYS A 128 -14.54 -45.26 7.34
N GLU A 129 -14.97 -44.02 7.59
CA GLU A 129 -14.61 -42.86 6.77
C GLU A 129 -13.09 -42.61 6.80
N ILE A 130 -12.46 -42.67 7.98
CA ILE A 130 -10.99 -42.55 8.10
C ILE A 130 -10.29 -43.67 7.32
N GLN A 131 -10.74 -44.92 7.47
CA GLN A 131 -10.14 -46.05 6.76
C GLN A 131 -10.27 -45.88 5.23
N LYS A 132 -11.40 -45.37 4.75
CA LYS A 132 -11.61 -45.07 3.34
C LYS A 132 -10.63 -44.01 2.84
N LEU A 133 -10.50 -42.88 3.54
CA LEU A 133 -9.57 -41.81 3.17
C LEU A 133 -8.11 -42.30 3.19
N GLN A 134 -7.73 -43.18 4.11
CA GLN A 134 -6.40 -43.77 4.13
C GLN A 134 -6.16 -44.70 2.93
N LYS A 135 -7.14 -45.54 2.57
CA LYS A 135 -7.06 -46.44 1.40
C LYS A 135 -6.96 -45.69 0.07
N GLU A 136 -7.63 -44.54 -0.04
CA GLU A 136 -7.59 -43.68 -1.23
C GLU A 136 -6.29 -42.86 -1.33
N GLY A 137 -5.35 -43.02 -0.39
CA GLY A 137 -4.14 -42.19 -0.33
C GLY A 137 -4.46 -40.71 -0.05
N ALA A 138 -5.64 -40.42 0.49
CA ALA A 138 -6.14 -39.06 0.70
C ALA A 138 -5.62 -38.41 1.99
N CYS A 139 -5.08 -39.21 2.93
CA CYS A 139 -4.57 -38.78 4.23
C CYS A 139 -3.06 -38.99 4.37
N HIS A 140 -2.26 -38.10 3.79
CA HIS A 140 -0.80 -38.07 3.96
C HIS A 140 -0.35 -37.37 5.26
N PHE A 141 -1.19 -37.36 6.29
CA PHE A 141 -0.97 -36.65 7.55
C PHE A 141 -1.40 -37.52 8.74
N GLN A 142 -0.88 -37.24 9.92
CA GLN A 142 -1.19 -38.00 11.13
C GLN A 142 -2.63 -37.72 11.60
N ILE A 143 -3.36 -38.78 11.97
CA ILE A 143 -4.68 -38.65 12.62
C ILE A 143 -4.55 -39.16 14.04
N THR A 144 -4.89 -38.30 15.01
CA THR A 144 -4.84 -38.60 16.45
C THR A 144 -6.26 -38.63 16.99
N LEU A 145 -6.69 -39.80 17.46
CA LEU A 145 -8.02 -40.03 18.02
C LEU A 145 -7.98 -39.90 19.55
N LEU A 146 -8.81 -39.02 20.10
CA LEU A 146 -8.83 -38.66 21.52
C LEU A 146 -10.18 -39.03 22.13
N ARG A 147 -10.21 -39.55 23.36
CA ARG A 147 -11.47 -39.93 24.01
C ARG A 147 -12.23 -38.73 24.55
N ASN A 148 -11.50 -37.71 24.99
CA ASN A 148 -12.03 -36.50 25.59
C ASN A 148 -11.02 -35.36 25.45
N THR A 149 -11.37 -34.19 25.99
CA THR A 149 -10.51 -33.00 26.02
C THR A 149 -9.29 -33.14 26.91
N SER A 150 -9.32 -34.00 27.95
CA SER A 150 -8.16 -34.23 28.81
C SER A 150 -7.01 -34.91 28.06
N ASP A 151 -7.31 -35.88 27.18
CA ASP A 151 -6.31 -36.54 26.34
C ASP A 151 -5.57 -35.53 25.43
N LEU A 152 -6.24 -34.45 25.03
CA LEU A 152 -5.68 -33.40 24.17
C LEU A 152 -4.47 -32.69 24.81
N GLN A 153 -4.42 -32.62 26.15
CA GLN A 153 -3.32 -31.98 26.89
C GLN A 153 -1.98 -32.71 26.73
N THR A 154 -2.03 -33.97 26.30
CA THR A 154 -0.83 -34.73 25.92
C THR A 154 -0.13 -34.09 24.70
N TYR A 155 -0.89 -33.45 23.82
CA TYR A 155 -0.44 -32.94 22.52
C TYR A 155 -0.43 -31.42 22.41
N ILE A 156 -1.30 -30.73 23.16
CA ILE A 156 -1.45 -29.27 23.12
C ILE A 156 -1.50 -28.76 24.56
N ASP A 157 -0.64 -27.82 24.91
CA ASP A 157 -0.62 -27.26 26.28
C ASP A 157 -1.91 -26.50 26.60
N GLN A 158 -2.29 -26.49 27.87
CA GLN A 158 -3.51 -25.83 28.34
C GLN A 158 -3.55 -24.34 27.96
N SER A 159 -2.40 -23.65 27.98
CA SER A 159 -2.27 -22.25 27.59
C SER A 159 -2.46 -21.99 26.08
N GLN A 160 -2.46 -23.04 25.27
CA GLN A 160 -2.64 -23.00 23.81
C GLN A 160 -4.05 -23.46 23.39
N LEU A 161 -4.89 -23.87 24.33
CA LEU A 161 -6.25 -24.35 24.08
C LEU A 161 -7.30 -23.31 24.48
N LEU A 162 -8.40 -23.26 23.72
CA LEU A 162 -9.56 -22.44 24.07
C LEU A 162 -10.28 -23.01 25.30
N ALA A 163 -11.03 -22.16 26.01
CA ALA A 163 -11.69 -22.52 27.28
C ALA A 163 -12.62 -23.75 27.16
N TYR A 164 -13.36 -23.88 26.06
CA TYR A 164 -14.25 -25.03 25.84
C TYR A 164 -13.51 -26.35 25.54
N PHE A 165 -12.19 -26.32 25.36
CA PHE A 165 -11.30 -27.49 25.37
C PHE A 165 -10.57 -27.68 26.71
N GLY A 166 -10.97 -26.97 27.76
CA GLY A 166 -10.31 -26.98 29.07
C GLY A 166 -9.04 -26.13 29.15
N GLY A 167 -8.82 -25.24 28.18
CA GLY A 167 -7.65 -24.37 28.10
C GLY A 167 -7.81 -22.97 28.71
N THR A 168 -6.77 -22.15 28.60
CA THR A 168 -6.73 -20.76 29.09
C THR A 168 -6.42 -19.73 28.00
N LEU A 169 -6.33 -20.14 26.73
CA LEU A 169 -6.09 -19.25 25.61
C LEU A 169 -7.30 -18.32 25.40
N ALA A 170 -7.08 -17.02 25.62
CA ALA A 170 -8.09 -16.00 25.35
C ALA A 170 -8.22 -15.75 23.84
N TYR A 171 -9.46 -15.76 23.34
CA TYR A 171 -9.77 -15.48 21.93
C TYR A 171 -11.11 -14.76 21.82
N ASN A 172 -11.13 -13.64 21.10
CA ASN A 172 -12.37 -12.94 20.74
C ASN A 172 -12.48 -12.86 19.22
N HIS A 173 -13.37 -13.69 18.68
CA HIS A 173 -13.49 -13.87 17.24
C HIS A 173 -13.97 -12.60 16.52
N LYS A 174 -14.97 -11.90 17.04
CA LYS A 174 -15.47 -10.65 16.45
C LYS A 174 -14.38 -9.58 16.39
N ALA A 175 -13.59 -9.47 17.46
CA ALA A 175 -12.50 -8.52 17.51
C ALA A 175 -11.38 -8.90 16.51
N TRP A 176 -11.08 -10.19 16.40
CA TRP A 176 -10.16 -10.73 15.39
C TRP A 176 -10.61 -10.40 13.96
N VAL A 177 -11.89 -10.63 13.60
CA VAL A 177 -12.42 -10.33 12.26
C VAL A 177 -12.27 -8.84 11.95
N LYS A 178 -12.68 -7.97 12.88
CA LYS A 178 -12.58 -6.51 12.70
C LYS A 178 -11.14 -6.05 12.47
N LEU A 179 -10.18 -6.57 13.24
CA LEU A 179 -8.77 -6.23 13.03
C LEU A 179 -8.28 -6.79 11.69
N GLN A 180 -8.65 -8.03 11.36
CA GLN A 180 -8.19 -8.66 10.14
C GLN A 180 -8.67 -7.93 8.89
N MET A 181 -9.92 -7.49 8.85
CA MET A 181 -10.43 -6.68 7.74
C MET A 181 -9.65 -5.38 7.58
N ARG A 182 -9.37 -4.69 8.70
CA ARG A 182 -8.58 -3.46 8.70
C ARG A 182 -7.16 -3.67 8.16
N LEU A 183 -6.52 -4.79 8.51
CA LEU A 183 -5.20 -5.16 8.00
C LEU A 183 -5.23 -5.49 6.51
N GLU A 184 -6.24 -6.24 6.06
CA GLU A 184 -6.42 -6.61 4.66
C GLU A 184 -6.72 -5.41 3.76
N ASP A 185 -7.47 -4.43 4.27
CA ASP A 185 -7.72 -3.18 3.56
C ASP A 185 -6.43 -2.35 3.40
N LEU A 186 -5.59 -2.31 4.45
CA LEU A 186 -4.26 -1.69 4.35
C LEU A 186 -3.38 -2.44 3.32
N ASP A 187 -3.33 -3.77 3.38
CA ASP A 187 -2.55 -4.59 2.45
C ASP A 187 -2.95 -4.30 0.99
N LYS A 188 -4.25 -4.34 0.69
CA LYS A 188 -4.78 -4.02 -0.65
C LYS A 188 -4.47 -2.59 -1.08
N LEU A 189 -4.60 -1.63 -0.15
CA LEU A 189 -4.30 -0.23 -0.44
C LEU A 189 -2.82 -0.05 -0.78
N VAL A 190 -1.92 -0.68 -0.03
CA VAL A 190 -0.47 -0.67 -0.28
C VAL A 190 -0.16 -1.32 -1.64
N GLU A 191 -0.76 -2.47 -1.95
CA GLU A 191 -0.58 -3.13 -3.25
C GLU A 191 -1.04 -2.24 -4.41
N ASN A 192 -2.22 -1.63 -4.29
CA ASN A 192 -2.75 -0.71 -5.30
C ASN A 192 -1.86 0.52 -5.50
N ILE A 193 -1.40 1.14 -4.41
CA ILE A 193 -0.47 2.27 -4.46
C ILE A 193 0.81 1.88 -5.21
N LEU A 194 1.42 0.76 -4.84
CA LEU A 194 2.68 0.33 -5.44
C LEU A 194 2.52 -0.04 -6.91
N ALA A 195 1.38 -0.60 -7.31
CA ALA A 195 1.06 -0.90 -8.70
C ALA A 195 0.84 0.38 -9.54
N GLN A 196 0.21 1.40 -8.98
CA GLN A 196 -0.08 2.66 -9.69
C GLN A 196 1.09 3.65 -9.67
N LEU A 197 1.99 3.55 -8.68
CA LEU A 197 3.08 4.49 -8.47
C LEU A 197 3.92 4.76 -9.74
N PRO A 198 4.36 3.77 -10.53
CA PRO A 198 5.15 4.04 -11.74
C PRO A 198 4.42 4.92 -12.75
N GLN A 199 3.14 4.64 -13.02
CA GLN A 199 2.31 5.43 -13.94
C GLN A 199 2.07 6.84 -13.40
N THR A 200 1.88 6.97 -12.09
CA THR A 200 1.75 8.27 -11.43
C THR A 200 3.01 9.13 -11.56
N LEU A 201 4.19 8.52 -11.38
CA LEU A 201 5.48 9.20 -11.57
C LEU A 201 5.68 9.65 -13.03
N GLU A 202 5.33 8.81 -14.01
CA GLU A 202 5.39 9.17 -15.43
C GLU A 202 4.46 10.35 -15.76
N LYS A 203 3.23 10.35 -15.24
CA LYS A 203 2.28 11.45 -15.40
C LYS A 203 2.85 12.77 -14.84
N LEU A 204 3.41 12.75 -13.62
CA LEU A 204 4.05 13.93 -13.02
C LEU A 204 5.19 14.46 -13.88
N ASN A 205 6.09 13.58 -14.33
CA ASN A 205 7.21 13.96 -15.20
C ASN A 205 6.75 14.51 -16.55
N SER A 206 5.63 14.02 -17.10
CA SER A 206 5.06 14.55 -18.35
C SER A 206 4.47 15.95 -18.18
N LEU A 207 3.78 16.21 -17.06
CA LEU A 207 3.21 17.52 -16.74
C LEU A 207 4.32 18.55 -16.55
N GLN A 208 5.45 18.16 -15.95
CA GLN A 208 6.63 19.00 -15.84
C GLN A 208 7.15 19.44 -17.22
N ARG A 209 7.35 18.48 -18.14
CA ARG A 209 7.83 18.79 -19.50
C ARG A 209 6.91 19.74 -20.27
N GLN A 210 5.60 19.70 -20.03
CA GLN A 210 4.64 20.62 -20.64
C GLN A 210 4.78 22.06 -20.14
N VAL A 211 5.17 22.24 -18.87
CA VAL A 211 5.42 23.56 -18.29
C VAL A 211 6.73 24.13 -18.83
N THR A 212 7.81 23.34 -18.81
CA THR A 212 9.15 23.77 -19.29
C THR A 212 9.16 24.14 -20.78
N SER A 213 8.32 23.53 -21.62
CA SER A 213 8.25 23.83 -23.06
C SER A 213 7.40 25.06 -23.41
N SER A 214 6.65 25.63 -22.45
CA SER A 214 5.67 26.71 -22.68
C SER A 214 6.11 28.08 -22.13
N LEU A 215 7.33 28.53 -22.42
CA LEU A 215 7.88 29.83 -21.97
C LEU A 215 7.37 31.06 -22.76
N ARG A 216 6.08 31.14 -23.12
CA ARG A 216 5.50 32.35 -23.76
C ARG A 216 4.06 32.61 -23.32
N ALA A 217 3.87 33.75 -22.65
CA ALA A 217 2.64 34.49 -22.33
C ALA A 217 1.43 33.67 -21.80
N ASN A 218 1.00 33.98 -20.57
CA ASN A 218 0.03 33.28 -19.68
C ASN A 218 0.66 32.27 -18.70
N GLU A 219 1.69 32.69 -17.97
CA GLU A 219 2.47 31.86 -17.03
C GLU A 219 1.66 31.47 -15.77
N ASP A 220 1.04 32.42 -15.08
CA ASP A 220 0.39 32.16 -13.78
C ASP A 220 -0.77 31.16 -13.86
N VAL A 221 -1.66 31.32 -14.85
CA VAL A 221 -2.84 30.47 -15.01
C VAL A 221 -2.44 29.03 -15.40
N LYS A 222 -1.43 28.88 -16.26
CA LYS A 222 -0.94 27.54 -16.68
C LYS A 222 -0.16 26.85 -15.56
N VAL A 223 0.67 27.59 -14.82
CA VAL A 223 1.38 27.09 -13.65
C VAL A 223 0.38 26.64 -12.59
N GLN A 224 -0.62 27.46 -12.27
CA GLN A 224 -1.67 27.10 -11.30
C GLN A 224 -2.48 25.87 -11.73
N GLN A 225 -2.81 25.73 -13.02
CA GLN A 225 -3.49 24.54 -13.54
C GLN A 225 -2.64 23.26 -13.41
N VAL A 226 -1.33 23.35 -13.67
CA VAL A 226 -0.42 22.21 -13.53
C VAL A 226 -0.24 21.85 -12.07
N GLU A 227 -0.10 22.82 -11.18
CA GLU A 227 0.02 22.59 -9.73
C GLU A 227 -1.24 21.92 -9.17
N THR A 228 -2.42 22.35 -9.64
CA THR A 228 -3.71 21.71 -9.31
C THR A 228 -3.73 20.26 -9.81
N LYS A 229 -3.29 19.99 -11.04
CA LYS A 229 -3.23 18.63 -11.59
C LYS A 229 -2.24 17.73 -10.83
N LYS A 230 -1.07 18.25 -10.44
CA LYS A 230 -0.11 17.52 -9.60
C LYS A 230 -0.72 17.15 -8.26
N SER A 231 -1.38 18.10 -7.60
CA SER A 231 -2.06 17.88 -6.31
C SER A 231 -3.14 16.80 -6.43
N LEU A 232 -3.98 16.86 -7.47
CA LEU A 232 -5.00 15.85 -7.74
C LEU A 232 -4.40 14.46 -7.98
N ILE A 233 -3.38 14.34 -8.82
CA ILE A 233 -2.71 13.06 -9.11
C ILE A 233 -2.11 12.44 -7.83
N ARG A 234 -1.55 13.26 -6.94
CA ARG A 234 -1.01 12.78 -5.66
C ARG A 234 -2.13 12.30 -4.73
N LYS A 235 -3.24 13.04 -4.67
CA LYS A 235 -4.41 12.67 -3.87
C LYS A 235 -5.07 11.38 -4.38
N ASP A 236 -5.18 11.20 -5.69
CA ASP A 236 -5.78 10.02 -6.32
C ASP A 236 -4.99 8.73 -6.03
N LEU A 237 -3.73 8.84 -5.62
CA LEU A 237 -2.93 7.70 -5.18
C LEU A 237 -3.31 7.21 -3.77
N TYR A 238 -4.05 7.98 -2.97
CA TYR A 238 -4.43 7.66 -1.58
C TYR A 238 -3.23 7.34 -0.65
N LEU A 239 -2.05 7.87 -0.96
CA LEU A 239 -0.82 7.56 -0.24
C LEU A 239 -0.81 8.14 1.17
N ASP A 240 -1.31 9.35 1.35
CA ASP A 240 -1.33 10.01 2.66
C ASP A 240 -2.36 9.35 3.60
N GLU A 241 -3.51 8.91 3.06
CA GLU A 241 -4.50 8.12 3.80
C GLU A 241 -3.91 6.77 4.23
N ALA A 242 -3.20 6.08 3.34
CA ALA A 242 -2.53 4.82 3.66
C ALA A 242 -1.45 4.98 4.75
N LEU A 243 -0.66 6.07 4.68
CA LEU A 243 0.33 6.39 5.70
C LEU A 243 -0.31 6.69 7.05
N LYS A 244 -1.37 7.51 7.07
CA LYS A 244 -2.11 7.83 8.30
C LYS A 244 -2.68 6.58 8.96
N GLU A 245 -3.22 5.66 8.17
CA GLU A 245 -3.76 4.40 8.65
C GLU A 245 -2.66 3.47 9.21
N ALA A 246 -1.54 3.35 8.49
CA ALA A 246 -0.39 2.58 8.95
C ALA A 246 0.25 3.19 10.22
N ASP A 247 0.36 4.51 10.31
CA ASP A 247 0.82 5.24 11.49
C ASP A 247 -0.06 4.92 12.70
N ALA A 248 -1.39 5.01 12.54
CA ALA A 248 -2.34 4.70 13.61
C ALA A 248 -2.22 3.23 14.06
N LEU A 249 -2.08 2.29 13.12
CA LEU A 249 -1.88 0.87 13.44
C LEU A 249 -0.56 0.63 14.17
N LEU A 250 0.53 1.33 13.81
CA LEU A 250 1.80 1.27 14.52
C LEU A 250 1.70 1.88 15.92
N GLU A 251 0.99 3.00 16.08
CA GLU A 251 0.77 3.63 17.37
C GLU A 251 0.00 2.68 18.31
N TYR A 252 -1.10 2.08 17.84
CA TYR A 252 -1.87 1.14 18.64
C TYR A 252 -1.16 -0.20 18.87
N MET A 253 -0.30 -0.64 17.94
CA MET A 253 0.56 -1.81 18.15
C MET A 253 1.53 -1.60 19.33
N ASN A 254 2.14 -0.41 19.40
CA ASN A 254 3.12 -0.06 20.43
C ASN A 254 2.47 0.41 21.74
N ASN A 255 1.30 1.04 21.65
CA ASN A 255 0.55 1.58 22.78
C ASN A 255 -0.91 1.09 22.76
N PRO A 256 -1.18 -0.21 23.01
CA PRO A 256 -2.54 -0.75 22.89
C PRO A 256 -3.56 -0.15 23.87
N HIS A 257 -3.11 0.48 24.95
CA HIS A 257 -3.96 1.11 25.96
C HIS A 257 -4.65 2.40 25.47
N LEU A 258 -4.19 3.00 24.37
CA LEU A 258 -4.78 4.21 23.80
C LEU A 258 -6.16 3.97 23.16
N ASP A 259 -6.51 2.71 22.89
CA ASP A 259 -7.80 2.33 22.32
C ASP A 259 -8.33 1.06 23.00
N GLY A 260 -9.61 1.05 23.38
CA GLY A 260 -10.20 -0.07 24.11
C GLY A 260 -10.22 -1.37 23.31
N PHE A 261 -10.38 -1.28 21.98
CA PHE A 261 -10.37 -2.43 21.09
C PHE A 261 -8.96 -3.02 20.94
N PHE A 262 -7.92 -2.19 20.77
CA PHE A 262 -6.52 -2.66 20.75
C PHE A 262 -6.06 -3.15 22.13
N SER A 263 -6.54 -2.55 23.23
CA SER A 263 -6.27 -3.05 24.58
C SER A 263 -6.85 -4.45 24.81
N LEU A 264 -7.99 -4.77 24.18
CA LEU A 264 -8.54 -6.13 24.19
C LEU A 264 -7.71 -7.06 23.30
N MET A 265 -7.44 -6.64 22.05
CA MET A 265 -6.71 -7.46 21.08
C MET A 265 -5.31 -7.81 21.56
N SER A 266 -4.59 -6.88 22.18
CA SER A 266 -3.21 -7.09 22.68
C SER A 266 -3.06 -8.20 23.72
N ARG A 267 -4.16 -8.64 24.34
CA ARG A 267 -4.18 -9.78 25.27
C ARG A 267 -4.38 -11.13 24.57
N GLN A 268 -4.67 -11.15 23.28
CA GLN A 268 -4.86 -12.36 22.49
C GLN A 268 -3.53 -12.80 21.86
N ALA A 269 -3.27 -14.12 21.85
CA ALA A 269 -2.01 -14.67 21.33
C ALA A 269 -1.75 -14.34 19.84
N VAL A 270 -2.81 -14.16 19.06
CA VAL A 270 -2.75 -13.80 17.62
C VAL A 270 -2.31 -12.38 17.35
N PHE A 271 -2.41 -11.46 18.30
CA PHE A 271 -2.29 -10.03 18.01
C PHE A 271 -0.92 -9.64 17.44
N LYS A 272 0.16 -9.98 18.14
CA LYS A 272 1.52 -9.66 17.67
C LYS A 272 1.83 -10.29 16.30
N PRO A 273 1.53 -11.57 16.05
CA PRO A 273 1.64 -12.18 14.73
C PRO A 273 0.83 -11.46 13.63
N MET A 274 -0.43 -11.09 13.89
CA MET A 274 -1.27 -10.35 12.93
C MET A 274 -0.65 -9.01 12.53
N MET A 275 -0.09 -8.28 13.50
CA MET A 275 0.47 -6.95 13.29
C MET A 275 1.86 -6.96 12.60
N SER A 276 2.46 -8.13 12.40
CA SER A 276 3.84 -8.25 11.88
C SER A 276 4.04 -7.67 10.48
N GLY A 277 2.98 -7.61 9.65
CA GLY A 277 3.03 -7.02 8.32
C GLY A 277 3.02 -5.48 8.30
N VAL A 278 2.50 -4.84 9.35
CA VAL A 278 2.27 -3.38 9.39
C VAL A 278 3.59 -2.59 9.22
N PRO A 279 4.68 -2.88 9.95
CA PRO A 279 5.95 -2.15 9.78
C PRO A 279 6.55 -2.29 8.37
N LEU A 280 6.37 -3.45 7.74
CA LEU A 280 6.87 -3.70 6.39
C LEU A 280 6.09 -2.86 5.37
N ASN A 281 4.76 -2.82 5.48
CA ASN A 281 3.91 -2.00 4.63
C ASN A 281 4.17 -0.52 4.81
N TYR A 282 4.31 -0.06 6.05
CA TYR A 282 4.70 1.30 6.36
C TYR A 282 6.02 1.69 5.67
N THR A 283 7.03 0.81 5.73
CA THR A 283 8.30 1.03 5.03
C THR A 283 8.14 1.13 3.51
N LYS A 284 7.26 0.32 2.90
CA LYS A 284 6.95 0.41 1.46
C LYS A 284 6.29 1.75 1.13
N LEU A 285 5.33 2.20 1.93
CA LEU A 285 4.65 3.48 1.76
C LEU A 285 5.61 4.66 1.90
N LEU A 286 6.50 4.66 2.90
CA LEU A 286 7.53 5.70 3.04
C LEU A 286 8.46 5.76 1.83
N LYS A 287 8.85 4.60 1.28
CA LYS A 287 9.65 4.55 0.04
C LYS A 287 8.88 5.12 -1.15
N ALA A 288 7.58 4.81 -1.27
CA ALA A 288 6.71 5.37 -2.31
C ALA A 288 6.60 6.89 -2.18
N LYS A 289 6.39 7.39 -0.95
CA LYS A 289 6.33 8.82 -0.64
C LYS A 289 7.60 9.56 -1.02
N ARG A 290 8.78 9.03 -0.65
CA ARG A 290 10.06 9.63 -1.05
C ARG A 290 10.22 9.73 -2.57
N LYS A 291 9.82 8.70 -3.32
CA LYS A 291 9.86 8.74 -4.79
C LYS A 291 8.94 9.81 -5.36
N LEU A 292 7.72 9.91 -4.80
CA LEU A 292 6.73 10.90 -5.22
C LEU A 292 7.17 12.33 -4.89
N ASP A 293 7.73 12.55 -3.70
CA ASP A 293 8.26 13.84 -3.25
C ASP A 293 9.45 14.28 -4.11
N ASN A 294 10.37 13.38 -4.44
CA ASN A 294 11.50 13.68 -5.33
C ASN A 294 11.02 14.08 -6.72
N ALA A 295 10.11 13.32 -7.33
CA ALA A 295 9.56 13.66 -8.64
C ALA A 295 8.83 15.02 -8.63
N THR A 296 8.24 15.40 -7.49
CA THR A 296 7.57 16.70 -7.34
C THR A 296 8.57 17.85 -7.12
N LYS A 297 9.63 17.63 -6.34
CA LYS A 297 10.71 18.62 -6.15
C LYS A 297 11.50 18.87 -7.42
N ASP A 298 11.77 17.83 -8.22
CA ASP A 298 12.39 17.98 -9.53
C ASP A 298 11.52 18.86 -10.45
N CYS A 299 10.19 18.87 -10.25
CA CYS A 299 9.28 19.81 -10.91
C CYS A 299 9.42 21.26 -10.45
N GLU A 300 9.82 21.50 -9.19
CA GLU A 300 9.95 22.85 -8.61
C GLU A 300 11.31 23.48 -8.94
N VAL A 301 12.39 22.69 -8.90
CA VAL A 301 13.76 23.19 -9.20
C VAL A 301 13.90 23.61 -10.66
N GLY A 302 13.25 22.88 -11.59
CA GLY A 302 13.20 23.27 -13.01
C GLY A 302 12.47 24.59 -13.29
N LEU A 303 11.72 25.13 -12.31
CA LEU A 303 11.06 26.44 -12.39
C LEU A 303 11.87 27.55 -11.70
N GLY A 304 12.79 27.19 -10.79
CA GLY A 304 13.57 28.14 -9.99
C GLY A 304 14.93 28.51 -10.57
N THR A 305 15.53 27.68 -11.44
CA THR A 305 16.89 27.89 -11.96
C THR A 305 16.97 28.54 -13.35
N GLU A 306 15.85 28.80 -14.02
CA GLU A 306 15.80 29.63 -15.25
C GLU A 306 15.46 31.10 -14.97
N GLY A 307 15.45 31.51 -13.70
CA GLY A 307 15.17 32.90 -13.26
C GLY A 307 16.32 33.89 -13.51
N GLU A 308 17.50 33.43 -13.88
CA GLU A 308 18.55 34.28 -14.46
C GLU A 308 18.80 33.83 -15.89
N LEU A 309 17.82 34.09 -16.77
CA LEU A 309 18.07 34.15 -18.20
C LEU A 309 19.30 35.07 -18.40
N PRO A 310 20.42 34.58 -18.98
CA PRO A 310 21.61 35.40 -19.22
C PRO A 310 21.28 36.70 -19.96
N ASN A 311 20.19 36.69 -20.73
CA ASN A 311 19.68 37.82 -21.47
C ASN A 311 19.14 38.96 -20.58
N VAL A 312 18.53 38.67 -19.42
CA VAL A 312 17.96 39.72 -18.54
C VAL A 312 19.05 40.45 -17.77
N VAL A 313 20.02 39.72 -17.19
CA VAL A 313 21.19 40.33 -16.53
C VAL A 313 22.05 41.09 -17.53
N LEU A 314 22.18 40.57 -18.76
CA LEU A 314 22.82 41.29 -19.85
C LEU A 314 22.05 42.59 -20.14
N LEU A 315 20.75 42.51 -20.44
CA LEU A 315 19.89 43.66 -20.72
C LEU A 315 19.92 44.72 -19.61
N GLU A 316 19.90 44.32 -18.33
CA GLU A 316 20.01 45.26 -17.21
C GLU A 316 21.36 45.97 -17.17
N ASN A 317 22.44 45.26 -17.44
CA ASN A 317 23.78 45.85 -17.52
C ASN A 317 23.92 46.77 -18.75
N GLU A 318 23.28 46.43 -19.87
CA GLU A 318 23.23 47.27 -21.07
C GLU A 318 22.41 48.55 -20.80
N MET A 319 21.24 48.44 -20.18
CA MET A 319 20.41 49.58 -19.79
C MET A 319 21.14 50.51 -18.82
N LYS A 320 21.87 49.98 -17.82
CA LYS A 320 22.68 50.79 -16.90
C LYS A 320 23.76 51.59 -17.64
N LYS A 321 24.38 51.02 -18.67
CA LYS A 321 25.37 51.74 -19.51
C LYS A 321 24.71 52.88 -20.30
N ILE A 322 23.52 52.65 -20.86
CA ILE A 322 22.77 53.69 -21.60
C ILE A 322 22.38 54.83 -20.66
N ILE A 323 21.82 54.52 -19.49
CA ILE A 323 21.42 55.52 -18.49
C ILE A 323 22.63 56.34 -18.04
N SER A 324 23.76 55.68 -17.74
CA SER A 324 25.02 56.34 -17.38
C SER A 324 25.51 57.31 -18.46
N TRP A 325 25.45 56.91 -19.74
CA TRP A 325 25.82 57.80 -20.84
C TRP A 325 24.89 59.02 -20.95
N ILE A 326 23.58 58.81 -20.81
CA ILE A 326 22.59 59.90 -20.84
C ILE A 326 22.88 60.91 -19.73
N ASP A 327 23.11 60.44 -18.51
CA ASP A 327 23.32 61.32 -17.35
C ASP A 327 24.68 62.05 -17.39
N LEU A 328 25.75 61.37 -17.81
CA LEU A 328 27.09 61.94 -17.82
C LEU A 328 27.37 62.84 -19.03
N LYS A 329 26.78 62.53 -20.19
CA LYS A 329 27.08 63.20 -21.45
C LYS A 329 25.82 63.69 -22.15
N GLY A 330 24.86 62.81 -22.38
CA GLY A 330 23.68 63.08 -23.21
C GLY A 330 22.87 64.31 -22.77
N ARG A 331 22.59 64.47 -21.47
CA ARG A 331 21.85 65.62 -20.92
C ARG A 331 22.57 66.94 -21.15
N SER A 332 23.88 67.00 -20.95
CA SER A 332 24.65 68.22 -21.18
C SER A 332 24.64 68.66 -22.65
N TYR A 333 24.71 67.70 -23.59
CA TYR A 333 24.65 67.95 -25.03
C TYR A 333 23.26 68.34 -25.53
N LEU A 334 22.19 67.75 -24.97
CA LEU A 334 20.82 68.12 -25.32
C LEU A 334 20.45 69.50 -24.77
N ASN A 335 20.90 69.81 -23.55
CA ASN A 335 20.65 71.12 -22.93
C ASN A 335 21.47 72.26 -23.56
N SER A 336 22.56 71.96 -24.29
CA SER A 336 23.32 72.98 -25.05
C SER A 336 22.69 73.33 -26.40
N GLN A 337 21.63 72.63 -26.83
CA GLN A 337 20.91 72.90 -28.08
C GLN A 337 19.57 73.60 -27.76
N THR A 338 19.64 74.87 -27.37
CA THR A 338 18.45 75.71 -27.16
C THR A 338 18.19 76.68 -28.32
N ASP A 339 18.99 76.61 -29.38
CA ASP A 339 18.93 77.58 -30.47
C ASP A 339 17.71 77.33 -31.35
N VAL A 340 16.73 78.24 -31.26
CA VAL A 340 15.64 78.37 -32.23
C VAL A 340 16.17 79.18 -33.40
N PRO A 341 16.23 78.63 -34.63
CA PRO A 341 16.80 79.35 -35.76
C PRO A 341 15.97 80.58 -36.12
N GLU A 342 16.61 81.75 -36.23
CA GLU A 342 15.96 83.00 -36.60
C GLU A 342 15.95 83.20 -38.13
N THR A 343 16.72 82.40 -38.88
CA THR A 343 16.80 82.46 -40.34
C THR A 343 16.63 81.10 -41.02
N LEU A 344 16.10 81.11 -42.26
CA LEU A 344 15.91 79.88 -43.08
C LEU A 344 17.23 79.13 -43.31
N ARG A 345 18.36 79.84 -43.42
CA ARG A 345 19.68 79.25 -43.65
C ARG A 345 20.18 78.51 -42.40
N GLU A 346 19.95 79.05 -41.21
CA GLU A 346 20.29 78.37 -39.95
C GLU A 346 19.41 77.14 -39.73
N ALA A 347 18.11 77.25 -40.01
CA ALA A 347 17.18 76.13 -39.94
C ALA A 347 17.60 74.95 -40.84
N GLN A 348 18.19 75.23 -42.01
CA GLN A 348 18.71 74.20 -42.92
C GLN A 348 20.02 73.55 -42.44
N HIS A 349 20.83 74.26 -41.64
CA HIS A 349 22.11 73.75 -41.12
C HIS A 349 21.98 72.99 -39.80
N LEU A 350 20.92 73.23 -39.02
CA LEU A 350 20.64 72.58 -37.74
C LEU A 350 20.57 71.04 -37.81
N PRO A 351 19.86 70.41 -38.79
CA PRO A 351 19.83 68.95 -38.90
C PRO A 351 21.21 68.34 -39.16
N ILE A 352 22.03 68.99 -39.99
CA ILE A 352 23.39 68.53 -40.32
C ILE A 352 24.30 68.61 -39.09
N LYS A 353 24.16 69.68 -38.29
CA LYS A 353 24.88 69.86 -37.03
C LYS A 353 24.45 68.81 -36.00
N PHE A 354 23.14 68.59 -35.85
CA PHE A 354 22.57 67.56 -34.97
C PHE A 354 23.08 66.15 -35.34
N ASP A 355 23.07 65.81 -36.63
CA ASP A 355 23.53 64.51 -37.10
C ASP A 355 25.03 64.28 -36.82
N ARG A 356 25.84 65.33 -37.03
CA ARG A 356 27.28 65.27 -36.83
C ARG A 356 27.68 65.20 -35.36
N GLU A 357 27.04 66.00 -34.51
CA GLU A 357 27.46 66.22 -33.13
C GLU A 357 26.75 65.28 -32.14
N ILE A 358 25.46 64.99 -32.37
CA ILE A 358 24.61 64.24 -31.41
C ILE A 358 24.32 62.84 -31.92
N TYR A 359 23.77 62.70 -33.13
CA TYR A 359 23.36 61.40 -33.65
C TYR A 359 24.55 60.44 -33.80
N LYS A 360 25.69 60.92 -34.29
CA LYS A 360 26.91 60.11 -34.40
C LYS A 360 27.39 59.60 -33.04
N GLN A 361 27.36 60.42 -31.99
CA GLN A 361 27.81 60.03 -30.65
C GLN A 361 26.84 59.07 -29.97
N ALA A 362 25.53 59.31 -30.11
CA ALA A 362 24.49 58.40 -29.64
C ALA A 362 24.56 57.04 -30.35
N LYS A 363 24.84 57.04 -31.66
CA LYS A 363 25.04 55.82 -32.44
C LYS A 363 26.28 55.03 -32.00
N TYR A 364 27.37 55.70 -31.61
CA TYR A 364 28.56 55.04 -31.03
C TYR A 364 28.27 54.38 -29.68
N ALA A 365 27.43 54.99 -28.84
CA ALA A 365 26.93 54.36 -27.62
C ALA A 365 26.08 53.11 -27.93
N GLY A 366 25.29 53.16 -29.01
CA GLY A 366 24.55 52.00 -29.55
C GLY A 366 25.42 50.92 -30.21
N TRP A 367 26.59 51.26 -30.75
CA TRP A 367 27.45 50.34 -31.51
C TRP A 367 28.23 49.34 -30.64
N PHE A 368 28.35 49.59 -29.33
CA PHE A 368 28.83 48.59 -28.37
C PHE A 368 27.89 47.36 -28.25
N PHE A 369 26.72 47.38 -28.91
CA PHE A 369 25.66 46.38 -28.79
C PHE A 369 25.38 45.59 -30.09
N GLN A 370 26.27 45.62 -31.10
CA GLN A 370 26.12 44.83 -32.34
C GLN A 370 27.23 43.80 -32.59
N THR A 371 28.14 43.58 -31.65
CA THR A 371 29.07 42.43 -31.70
C THR A 371 28.89 41.55 -30.47
N SER A 372 27.96 40.61 -30.57
CA SER A 372 27.90 39.36 -29.81
C SER A 372 27.37 38.28 -30.74
#